data_AF-A0AA39R356-F1
#
_entry.id   AF-A0AA39R356-F1
#
_cell.length_a   1.000
_cell.length_b   1.000
_cell.length_c   1.000
_cell.angle_alpha   90.00
_cell.angle_beta   90.00
_cell.angle_gamma   90.00
#
_symmetry.space_group_name_H-M   'P 1'
#
loop_
_entity.id
_entity.type
_entity.pdbx_description
1 polymer ?
#
loop_
_entity_poly.entity_id
_entity_poly.type
_entity_poly.pdbx_seq_one_letter_code
_entity_poly.pdbx_strand_id
1 'polypeptide(L)'
;MKASNCLPLLILIIPAQSATPSGPPTLLQDCQPDLLFSIYFNTSYQYYENYWQSTGAPSCWYSQDATPCEALYSSIADCGFEANSQGCFCLAVAQNSCPFLCRQGPDASLFIRWILDEYCFGPKLATQKTCENQSITPYSSPSLFQPPLNISVEEYKTIWKDYDDLETSAHDNLFARQWTVTYNSTEISDARPTYKCPTAKEQLGSFAIVNGITLVASLILGHRWVIKSLTCMMCGSRESSTSWWLLSGAGSAALSITGNALNAGLIKRTPGFENISVSNLILLWSARPRLAWTGALLAAVGAEDSYYTSLGASCTIAEGILQTMASFYIGKTAHWAWIYGYLKKGRLDDIPGAHNAKMMYAGVLFWLITIAFAFIVWLVLLCYTTCSRKTEGHRTIIVFGVCFTITMILPLVGQWLFWAGFIGLAGDRLVLFLAQRRTATRIELGIVHGI
;
A
#
# COMPACT_ATOMS: atom_id res chain seq x y z
N MET A 1 -51.38 -5.61 22.78
CA MET A 1 -51.08 -7.06 22.69
C MET A 1 -49.59 -7.25 22.91
N LYS A 2 -49.26 -8.04 23.96
CA LYS A 2 -48.02 -8.77 24.29
C LYS A 2 -46.66 -8.12 23.98
N ALA A 3 -45.89 -7.61 24.94
CA ALA A 3 -45.19 -8.27 26.07
C ALA A 3 -43.84 -8.93 25.67
N SER A 4 -42.75 -8.32 26.18
CA SER A 4 -41.58 -8.90 26.87
C SER A 4 -40.92 -10.19 26.38
N ASN A 5 -39.57 -10.19 26.31
CA ASN A 5 -38.61 -11.15 26.90
C ASN A 5 -37.18 -10.66 26.58
N CYS A 6 -36.35 -10.26 27.55
CA CYS A 6 -35.55 -11.05 28.50
C CYS A 6 -34.30 -11.74 27.91
N LEU A 7 -33.17 -11.35 28.50
CA LEU A 7 -31.76 -11.78 28.46
C LEU A 7 -31.52 -13.31 28.56
N PRO A 8 -30.29 -13.85 28.30
CA PRO A 8 -29.16 -13.76 29.27
C PRO A 8 -27.75 -13.62 28.62
N LEU A 9 -26.85 -12.77 29.12
CA LEU A 9 -25.88 -12.96 30.23
C LEU A 9 -25.26 -14.36 30.30
N LEU A 10 -24.06 -14.51 29.74
CA LEU A 10 -23.21 -15.69 29.89
C LEU A 10 -22.22 -15.46 31.05
N ILE A 11 -22.38 -16.24 32.11
CA ILE A 11 -21.49 -16.36 33.26
C ILE A 11 -20.45 -17.44 32.91
N LEU A 12 -19.17 -17.12 33.00
CA LEU A 12 -18.07 -18.09 32.87
C LEU A 12 -17.60 -18.51 34.27
N ILE A 13 -17.79 -19.80 34.55
CA ILE A 13 -17.41 -20.51 35.77
C ILE A 13 -15.95 -20.96 35.62
N ILE A 14 -15.10 -20.60 36.58
CA ILE A 14 -13.74 -21.15 36.76
C ILE A 14 -13.84 -22.30 37.77
N PRO A 15 -13.39 -23.53 37.45
CA PRO A 15 -13.20 -24.54 38.48
C PRO A 15 -11.85 -24.37 39.16
N ALA A 16 -11.90 -24.22 40.48
CA ALA A 16 -10.78 -24.43 41.38
C ALA A 16 -10.44 -25.94 41.45
N GLN A 17 -9.16 -26.28 41.39
CA GLN A 17 -8.66 -27.58 41.84
C GLN A 17 -7.55 -27.37 42.87
N SER A 18 -7.89 -27.75 44.10
CA SER A 18 -7.00 -27.97 45.23
C SER A 18 -6.47 -29.40 45.19
N ALA A 19 -5.16 -29.57 45.25
CA ALA A 19 -4.53 -30.81 45.69
C ALA A 19 -3.19 -30.50 46.36
N THR A 20 -3.18 -30.59 47.69
CA THR A 20 -1.98 -30.78 48.50
C THR A 20 -1.55 -32.25 48.46
N PRO A 21 -0.25 -32.53 48.52
CA PRO A 21 0.19 -33.53 49.48
C PRO A 21 1.39 -33.06 50.30
N SER A 22 1.24 -33.27 51.60
CA SER A 22 2.26 -33.22 52.64
C SER A 22 3.29 -34.34 52.47
N GLY A 23 4.57 -33.98 52.38
CA GLY A 23 5.71 -34.88 52.55
C GLY A 23 6.94 -34.08 53.01
N PRO A 24 7.76 -34.60 53.94
CA PRO A 24 8.91 -33.87 54.49
C PRO A 24 10.05 -33.76 53.47
N PRO A 25 10.82 -32.66 53.47
CA PRO A 25 11.91 -32.46 52.53
C PRO A 25 13.07 -33.40 52.85
N THR A 26 13.37 -34.31 51.94
CA THR A 26 14.67 -34.98 51.86
C THR A 26 15.63 -34.04 51.14
N LEU A 27 16.69 -33.64 51.84
CA LEU A 27 17.85 -32.94 51.30
C LEU A 27 18.49 -33.81 50.20
N LEU A 28 18.24 -33.48 48.94
CA LEU A 28 19.02 -33.96 47.81
C LEU A 28 19.87 -32.81 47.28
N GLN A 29 21.14 -32.91 47.61
CA GLN A 29 22.23 -32.04 47.21
C GLN A 29 22.80 -32.60 45.91
N ASP A 30 22.19 -32.24 44.79
CA ASP A 30 22.77 -32.38 43.45
C ASP A 30 22.31 -31.17 42.61
N CYS A 31 23.15 -30.14 42.57
CA CYS A 31 22.96 -29.00 41.68
C CYS A 31 23.18 -29.46 40.24
N GLN A 32 22.10 -29.76 39.51
CA GLN A 32 22.17 -29.78 38.06
C GLN A 32 22.32 -28.32 37.56
N PRO A 33 23.42 -27.99 36.86
CA PRO A 33 23.63 -26.63 36.32
C PRO A 33 22.54 -26.22 35.31
N ASP A 34 21.86 -27.18 34.67
CA ASP A 34 20.82 -26.92 33.68
C ASP A 34 19.54 -26.31 34.28
N LEU A 35 19.20 -26.63 35.54
CA LEU A 35 18.00 -26.10 36.19
C LEU A 35 18.23 -24.66 36.69
N LEU A 36 19.44 -24.35 37.14
CA LEU A 36 19.84 -22.99 37.52
C LEU A 36 19.93 -22.08 36.29
N PHE A 37 20.43 -22.58 35.15
CA PHE A 37 20.43 -21.83 33.90
C PHE A 37 19.00 -21.51 33.44
N SER A 38 18.08 -22.47 33.51
CA SER A 38 16.67 -22.26 33.14
C SER A 38 15.95 -21.28 34.08
N ILE A 39 16.19 -21.32 35.39
CA ILE A 39 15.57 -20.38 36.36
C ILE A 39 16.12 -18.96 36.23
N TYR A 40 17.44 -18.81 36.00
CA TYR A 40 18.05 -17.50 35.77
C TYR A 40 17.56 -16.89 34.46
N PHE A 41 17.51 -17.69 33.38
CA PHE A 41 16.97 -17.23 32.11
C PHE A 41 15.50 -16.78 32.23
N ASN A 42 14.68 -17.53 32.97
CA ASN A 42 13.25 -17.23 33.06
C ASN A 42 12.95 -15.96 33.89
N THR A 43 13.72 -15.70 34.96
CA THR A 43 13.56 -14.47 35.76
C THR A 43 14.15 -13.24 35.05
N SER A 44 15.29 -13.38 34.38
CA SER A 44 15.84 -12.32 33.53
C SER A 44 14.89 -12.00 32.36
N TYR A 45 14.31 -13.02 31.72
CA TYR A 45 13.39 -12.85 30.60
C TYR A 45 12.16 -11.99 30.96
N GLN A 46 11.51 -12.27 32.10
CA GLN A 46 10.37 -11.44 32.56
C GLN A 46 10.77 -9.99 32.86
N TYR A 47 11.97 -9.76 33.39
CA TYR A 47 12.48 -8.41 33.63
C TYR A 47 12.68 -7.66 32.30
N TYR A 48 13.33 -8.31 31.33
CA TYR A 48 13.51 -7.77 29.99
C TYR A 48 12.19 -7.52 29.28
N GLU A 49 11.21 -8.42 29.42
CA GLU A 49 9.91 -8.27 28.78
C GLU A 49 9.22 -6.97 29.21
N ASN A 50 9.19 -6.69 30.52
CA ASN A 50 8.64 -5.46 31.08
C ASN A 50 9.42 -4.22 30.62
N TYR A 51 10.76 -4.31 30.57
CA TYR A 51 11.61 -3.23 30.08
C TYR A 51 11.30 -2.92 28.61
N TRP A 52 11.29 -3.94 27.74
CA TRP A 52 11.02 -3.77 26.31
C TRP A 52 9.63 -3.20 26.04
N GLN A 53 8.62 -3.61 26.84
CA GLN A 53 7.26 -3.10 26.68
C GLN A 53 7.22 -1.59 26.97
N SER A 54 8.06 -1.10 27.89
CA SER A 54 8.20 0.32 28.19
C SER A 54 8.94 1.11 27.10
N THR A 55 9.88 0.47 26.38
CA THR A 55 10.63 1.08 25.26
C THR A 55 9.86 1.13 23.94
N GLY A 56 8.65 0.57 23.90
CA GLY A 56 7.85 0.52 22.67
C GLY A 56 8.37 -0.48 21.64
N ALA A 57 9.03 -1.56 22.07
CA ALA A 57 9.41 -2.65 21.18
C ALA A 57 8.19 -3.20 20.42
N PRO A 58 8.34 -3.58 19.14
CA PRO A 58 7.22 -4.08 18.35
C PRO A 58 6.66 -5.41 18.85
N SER A 59 5.38 -5.67 18.57
CA SER A 59 4.70 -6.89 18.99
C SER A 59 5.39 -8.18 18.50
N CYS A 60 5.99 -8.17 17.32
CA CYS A 60 6.75 -9.31 16.79
C CYS A 60 7.93 -9.75 17.67
N TRP A 61 8.46 -8.85 18.49
CA TRP A 61 9.59 -9.11 19.38
C TRP A 61 9.24 -10.15 20.45
N TYR A 62 7.97 -10.19 20.86
CA TYR A 62 7.45 -11.05 21.91
C TYR A 62 6.85 -12.37 21.41
N SER A 63 6.93 -12.64 20.10
CA SER A 63 6.39 -13.88 19.55
C SER A 63 7.12 -15.09 20.15
N GLN A 64 6.39 -15.98 20.81
CA GLN A 64 6.95 -17.16 21.50
C GLN A 64 7.66 -18.16 20.56
N ASP A 65 7.46 -18.03 19.25
CA ASP A 65 8.18 -18.81 18.24
C ASP A 65 9.62 -18.30 17.99
N ALA A 66 10.09 -17.30 18.74
CA ALA A 66 11.41 -16.68 18.58
C ALA A 66 12.60 -17.42 19.24
N THR A 67 12.38 -18.68 19.65
CA THR A 67 13.46 -19.58 20.12
C THR A 67 14.72 -19.65 19.24
N PRO A 68 14.70 -19.46 17.90
CA PRO A 68 15.94 -19.50 17.10
C PRO A 68 16.86 -18.26 17.21
N CYS A 69 16.55 -17.26 18.03
CA CYS A 69 17.25 -15.95 17.97
C CYS A 69 17.96 -15.50 19.25
N GLU A 70 18.31 -16.46 20.11
CA GLU A 70 18.96 -16.23 21.41
C GLU A 70 20.18 -15.30 21.33
N ALA A 71 21.04 -15.46 20.33
CA ALA A 71 22.23 -14.62 20.15
C ALA A 71 21.91 -13.14 19.91
N LEU A 72 20.83 -12.85 19.16
CA LEU A 72 20.37 -11.48 18.91
C LEU A 72 19.75 -10.89 20.18
N TYR A 73 18.93 -11.66 20.91
CA TYR A 73 18.35 -11.24 22.18
C TYR A 73 19.42 -10.91 23.22
N SER A 74 20.43 -11.77 23.38
CA SER A 74 21.57 -11.52 24.27
C SER A 74 22.30 -10.25 23.86
N SER A 75 22.63 -10.11 22.58
CA SER A 75 23.34 -8.93 22.08
C SER A 75 22.60 -7.63 22.34
N ILE A 76 21.27 -7.64 22.19
CA ILE A 76 20.42 -6.47 22.45
C ILE A 76 20.33 -6.17 23.96
N ALA A 77 20.21 -7.20 24.80
CA ALA A 77 20.19 -7.05 26.25
C ALA A 77 21.53 -6.49 26.77
N ASP A 78 22.65 -7.11 26.37
CA ASP A 78 24.00 -6.67 26.72
C ASP A 78 24.22 -5.22 26.27
N CYS A 79 23.73 -4.89 25.06
CA CYS A 79 23.80 -3.53 24.55
C CYS A 79 23.02 -2.52 25.38
N GLY A 80 21.78 -2.85 25.75
CA GLY A 80 20.91 -1.95 26.50
C GLY A 80 21.50 -1.56 27.86
N PHE A 81 22.23 -2.47 28.51
CA PHE A 81 22.92 -2.18 29.76
C PHE A 81 24.12 -1.25 29.58
N GLU A 82 24.89 -1.40 28.50
CA GLU A 82 26.10 -0.60 28.25
C GLU A 82 25.81 0.77 27.61
N ALA A 83 24.80 0.84 26.74
CA ALA A 83 24.43 2.04 25.98
C ALA A 83 24.05 3.24 26.87
N ASN A 84 23.65 2.97 28.11
CA ASN A 84 23.37 3.99 29.12
C ASN A 84 24.58 4.86 29.47
N SER A 85 25.79 4.51 29.00
CA SER A 85 27.01 5.24 29.32
C SER A 85 27.66 6.02 28.17
N GLN A 86 27.53 5.63 26.88
CA GLN A 86 28.39 6.23 25.82
C GLN A 86 27.80 6.43 24.40
N GLY A 87 26.52 6.20 24.11
CA GLY A 87 25.93 6.57 22.81
C GLY A 87 26.59 5.93 21.58
N CYS A 88 27.07 4.69 21.73
CA CYS A 88 27.82 3.99 20.70
C CYS A 88 27.00 2.86 20.06
N PHE A 89 27.24 2.57 18.78
CA PHE A 89 26.57 1.51 18.04
C PHE A 89 26.98 0.12 18.54
N CYS A 90 26.01 -0.77 18.73
CA CYS A 90 26.27 -2.17 19.08
C CYS A 90 26.63 -3.01 17.88
N LEU A 91 27.93 -3.34 17.77
CA LEU A 91 28.42 -4.23 16.73
C LEU A 91 27.84 -5.66 16.86
N ALA A 92 27.62 -6.12 18.09
CA ALA A 92 27.07 -7.45 18.37
C ALA A 92 25.64 -7.63 17.79
N VAL A 93 24.82 -6.57 17.84
CA VAL A 93 23.45 -6.58 17.27
C VAL A 93 23.51 -6.69 15.74
N ALA A 94 24.42 -5.96 15.09
CA ALA A 94 24.60 -6.03 13.64
C ALA A 94 25.13 -7.39 13.16
N GLN A 95 25.98 -8.03 13.97
CA GLN A 95 26.65 -9.29 13.62
C GLN A 95 25.79 -10.54 13.82
N ASN A 96 24.78 -10.47 14.68
CA ASN A 96 23.87 -11.58 14.95
C ASN A 96 22.62 -11.48 14.08
N SER A 97 22.31 -12.57 13.37
CA SER A 97 21.18 -12.65 12.46
C SER A 97 20.02 -13.45 13.05
N CYS A 98 18.80 -12.98 12.83
CA CYS A 98 17.57 -13.66 13.15
C CYS A 98 16.62 -13.62 11.93
N PRO A 99 16.72 -14.60 11.03
CA PRO A 99 16.08 -14.55 9.71
C PRO A 99 14.55 -14.66 9.71
N PHE A 100 13.88 -14.67 10.87
CA PHE A 100 12.41 -14.75 10.94
C PHE A 100 11.78 -13.64 11.79
N LEU A 101 12.58 -12.89 12.53
CA LEU A 101 12.06 -11.89 13.45
C LEU A 101 11.45 -10.71 12.68
N CYS A 102 10.22 -10.36 13.06
CA CYS A 102 9.53 -9.16 12.60
C CYS A 102 9.34 -9.02 11.07
N ARG A 103 9.51 -10.08 10.27
CA ARG A 103 9.36 -9.96 8.81
C ARG A 103 7.94 -9.70 8.34
N GLN A 104 6.92 -10.06 9.13
CA GLN A 104 5.54 -9.96 8.70
C GLN A 104 4.92 -8.59 9.07
N GLY A 105 4.24 -7.96 8.12
CA GLY A 105 3.44 -6.75 8.38
C GLY A 105 4.26 -5.51 8.74
N PRO A 106 3.79 -4.64 9.65
CA PRO A 106 4.40 -3.35 9.93
C PRO A 106 5.67 -3.52 10.79
N ASP A 107 5.86 -4.71 11.31
CA ASP A 107 6.78 -5.03 12.38
C ASP A 107 8.22 -4.88 11.92
N ALA A 108 8.52 -5.18 10.65
CA ALA A 108 9.88 -5.03 10.10
C ALA A 108 10.34 -3.56 10.18
N SER A 109 9.49 -2.63 9.75
CA SER A 109 9.79 -1.19 9.82
C SER A 109 9.75 -0.65 11.25
N LEU A 110 9.00 -1.28 12.15
CA LEU A 110 8.93 -0.87 13.56
C LEU A 110 10.23 -1.31 14.24
N PHE A 111 10.68 -2.53 13.93
CA PHE A 111 11.86 -3.15 14.47
C PHE A 111 13.12 -2.45 14.00
N ILE A 112 13.27 -2.18 12.70
CA ILE A 112 14.37 -1.35 12.17
C ILE A 112 14.42 -0.03 12.91
N ARG A 113 13.28 0.67 12.99
CA ARG A 113 13.22 1.96 13.67
C ARG A 113 13.56 1.85 15.14
N TRP A 114 13.02 0.87 15.85
CA TRP A 114 13.27 0.69 17.28
C TRP A 114 14.75 0.40 17.55
N ILE A 115 15.41 -0.43 16.72
CA ILE A 115 16.86 -0.67 16.82
C ILE A 115 17.66 0.63 16.57
N LEU A 116 17.28 1.40 15.55
CA LEU A 116 17.96 2.66 15.24
C LEU A 116 17.69 3.74 16.30
N ASP A 117 16.44 3.95 16.71
CA ASP A 117 16.04 4.98 17.66
C ASP A 117 16.55 4.67 19.08
N GLU A 118 16.37 3.46 19.61
CA GLU A 118 16.72 3.16 21.01
C GLU A 118 18.21 2.84 21.20
N TYR A 119 18.84 2.13 20.26
CA TYR A 119 20.20 1.60 20.47
C TYR A 119 21.27 2.32 19.66
N CYS A 120 20.88 3.05 18.62
CA CYS A 120 21.83 3.88 17.87
C CYS A 120 21.72 5.36 18.23
N PHE A 121 20.54 5.82 18.66
CA PHE A 121 20.24 7.23 18.89
C PHE A 121 19.52 7.46 20.22
N GLY A 122 20.18 7.12 21.33
CA GLY A 122 19.64 7.28 22.68
C GLY A 122 18.76 8.53 22.86
N PRO A 123 17.63 8.40 23.58
CA PRO A 123 16.50 9.31 23.44
C PRO A 123 16.89 10.73 23.90
N LYS A 124 17.04 11.63 22.93
CA LYS A 124 16.99 13.11 23.01
C LYS A 124 18.27 13.94 22.86
N LEU A 125 19.47 13.41 22.61
CA LEU A 125 20.64 14.31 22.42
C LEU A 125 21.64 13.80 21.38
N ALA A 126 21.38 14.12 20.12
CA ALA A 126 22.45 14.33 19.14
C ALA A 126 22.19 15.65 18.40
N THR A 127 22.17 16.76 19.14
CA THR A 127 22.70 18.02 18.60
C THR A 127 24.18 17.81 18.30
N GLN A 128 24.47 17.09 17.22
CA GLN A 128 25.67 17.20 16.38
C GLN A 128 26.97 17.57 17.14
N LYS A 129 27.23 16.91 18.27
CA LYS A 129 28.48 17.00 19.01
C LYS A 129 28.99 15.58 19.17
N THR A 130 29.43 15.06 18.03
CA THR A 130 30.73 14.41 17.89
C THR A 130 31.15 13.54 19.07
N CYS A 131 31.07 12.23 18.88
CA CYS A 131 31.88 11.23 19.62
C CYS A 131 33.39 11.39 19.35
N GLU A 132 33.87 12.58 19.00
CA GLU A 132 35.15 12.82 18.33
C GLU A 132 36.31 13.03 19.31
N ASN A 133 36.10 13.01 20.63
CA ASN A 133 37.18 13.29 21.58
C ASN A 133 37.12 12.48 22.89
N GLN A 134 36.56 11.27 22.90
CA GLN A 134 36.83 10.36 24.03
C GLN A 134 38.12 9.61 23.77
N SER A 135 39.21 10.18 24.28
CA SER A 135 40.48 9.48 24.45
C SER A 135 40.26 8.26 25.32
N ILE A 136 40.30 7.07 24.72
CA ILE A 136 40.21 5.78 25.39
C ILE A 136 41.33 5.73 26.44
N THR A 137 40.98 5.89 27.71
CA THR A 137 41.91 5.57 28.80
C THR A 137 42.02 4.05 28.88
N PRO A 138 43.21 3.46 28.76
CA PRO A 138 43.38 2.01 28.75
C PRO A 138 43.03 1.44 30.14
N TYR A 139 41.82 0.89 30.27
CA TYR A 139 41.49 0.02 31.39
C TYR A 139 42.16 -1.34 31.16
N SER A 140 43.04 -1.73 32.08
CA SER A 140 43.97 -2.87 31.96
C SER A 140 43.34 -4.22 32.31
N SER A 141 42.10 -4.49 31.86
CA SER A 141 41.45 -5.80 32.00
C SER A 141 41.33 -6.48 30.63
N PRO A 142 41.96 -7.65 30.40
CA PRO A 142 42.03 -8.32 29.09
C PRO A 142 40.74 -9.05 28.67
N SER A 143 39.57 -8.61 29.11
CA SER A 143 38.28 -9.18 28.69
C SER A 143 37.82 -8.51 27.40
N LEU A 144 38.07 -9.17 26.25
CA LEU A 144 37.22 -9.35 25.05
C LEU A 144 36.25 -8.24 24.55
N PHE A 145 36.34 -7.02 25.03
CA PHE A 145 35.47 -5.91 24.66
C PHE A 145 36.18 -5.00 23.68
N GLN A 146 35.73 -5.04 22.42
CA GLN A 146 36.17 -4.09 21.40
C GLN A 146 35.65 -2.69 21.76
N PRO A 147 36.48 -1.64 21.67
CA PRO A 147 36.03 -0.28 21.91
C PRO A 147 34.91 0.09 20.94
N PRO A 148 34.01 0.99 21.34
CA PRO A 148 32.93 1.44 20.47
C PRO A 148 33.49 2.07 19.20
N LEU A 149 32.99 1.59 18.06
CA LEU A 149 33.34 2.12 16.75
C LEU A 149 32.45 3.33 16.41
N ASN A 150 33.09 4.43 16.01
CA ASN A 150 32.41 5.61 15.48
C ASN A 150 31.96 5.35 14.03
N ILE A 151 30.92 4.54 13.89
CA ILE A 151 30.34 4.11 12.62
C ILE A 151 29.16 5.03 12.27
N SER A 152 29.01 5.39 10.99
CA SER A 152 27.82 6.13 10.54
C SER A 152 26.60 5.21 10.44
N VAL A 153 25.37 5.73 10.50
CA VAL A 153 24.15 4.92 10.32
C VAL A 153 24.17 4.14 9.01
N GLU A 154 24.62 4.76 7.93
CA GLU A 154 24.68 4.10 6.63
C GLU A 154 25.68 2.95 6.62
N GLU A 155 26.82 3.12 7.30
CA GLU A 155 27.78 2.03 7.48
C GLU A 155 27.23 0.95 8.44
N TYR A 156 26.49 1.31 9.49
CA TYR A 156 25.81 0.35 10.37
C TYR A 156 24.82 -0.54 9.61
N LYS A 157 24.01 0.06 8.72
CA LYS A 157 23.09 -0.68 7.85
C LYS A 157 23.82 -1.71 6.99
N THR A 158 25.00 -1.36 6.46
CA THR A 158 25.78 -2.29 5.61
C THR A 158 26.39 -3.47 6.37
N ILE A 159 26.65 -3.32 7.67
CA ILE A 159 27.20 -4.42 8.51
C ILE A 159 26.11 -5.25 9.18
N TRP A 160 24.88 -4.73 9.28
CA TRP A 160 23.78 -5.45 9.90
C TRP A 160 23.23 -6.52 8.95
N LYS A 161 23.53 -7.78 9.26
CA LYS A 161 23.25 -8.94 8.39
C LYS A 161 21.79 -9.07 7.95
N ASP A 162 20.83 -8.68 8.79
CA ASP A 162 19.40 -8.80 8.47
C ASP A 162 18.79 -7.51 7.90
N TYR A 163 19.54 -6.42 7.81
CA TYR A 163 18.99 -5.12 7.46
C TYR A 163 18.32 -5.14 6.09
N ASP A 164 18.99 -5.64 5.06
CA ASP A 164 18.47 -5.70 3.69
C ASP A 164 17.18 -6.53 3.58
N ASP A 165 17.10 -7.63 4.33
CA ASP A 165 15.94 -8.52 4.37
C ASP A 165 14.77 -7.85 5.10
N LEU A 166 15.02 -7.23 6.25
CA LEU A 166 14.01 -6.48 7.01
C LEU A 166 13.54 -5.26 6.23
N GLU A 167 14.46 -4.55 5.58
CA GLU A 167 14.19 -3.39 4.74
C GLU A 167 13.31 -3.78 3.55
N THR A 168 13.65 -4.88 2.88
CA THR A 168 12.85 -5.44 1.79
C THR A 168 11.47 -5.87 2.28
N SER A 169 11.38 -6.52 3.44
CA SER A 169 10.09 -6.92 4.01
C SER A 169 9.25 -5.70 4.40
N ALA A 170 9.85 -4.69 5.04
CA ALA A 170 9.21 -3.43 5.38
C ALA A 170 8.66 -2.73 4.12
N HIS A 171 9.46 -2.68 3.06
CA HIS A 171 9.07 -2.13 1.77
C HIS A 171 7.89 -2.89 1.14
N ASP A 172 7.95 -4.23 1.13
CA ASP A 172 6.92 -5.05 0.51
C ASP A 172 5.59 -4.98 1.29
N ASN A 173 5.65 -4.79 2.62
CA ASN A 173 4.50 -4.60 3.49
C ASN A 173 3.83 -3.21 3.34
N LEU A 174 4.38 -2.29 2.54
CA LEU A 174 3.71 -1.03 2.20
C LEU A 174 2.55 -1.23 1.21
N PHE A 175 2.58 -2.29 0.41
CA PHE A 175 1.51 -2.57 -0.52
C PHE A 175 0.39 -3.36 0.15
N ALA A 176 -0.87 -3.00 -0.11
CA ALA A 176 -2.04 -3.75 0.37
C ALA A 176 -2.25 -5.11 -0.33
N ARG A 177 -1.18 -5.68 -0.89
CA ARG A 177 -1.19 -6.86 -1.75
C ARG A 177 -0.58 -8.05 -1.00
N GLN A 178 -1.07 -9.23 -1.33
CA GLN A 178 -0.58 -10.50 -0.79
C GLN A 178 0.27 -11.30 -1.78
N TRP A 179 0.64 -10.71 -2.92
CA TRP A 179 1.40 -11.45 -3.92
C TRP A 179 2.89 -11.16 -3.81
N THR A 180 3.65 -12.25 -3.76
CA THR A 180 5.11 -12.28 -3.77
C THR A 180 5.58 -12.63 -5.17
N VAL A 181 6.52 -11.86 -5.71
CA VAL A 181 7.16 -12.19 -6.99
C VAL A 181 8.29 -13.15 -6.68
N THR A 182 8.16 -14.41 -7.10
CA THR A 182 9.20 -15.42 -6.94
C THR A 182 10.03 -15.47 -8.21
N TYR A 183 11.27 -15.03 -8.15
CA TYR A 183 12.22 -15.20 -9.25
C TYR A 183 12.96 -16.52 -9.07
N ASN A 184 12.95 -17.38 -10.08
CA ASN A 184 13.83 -18.54 -10.10
C ASN A 184 15.24 -18.07 -10.49
N SER A 185 16.11 -17.87 -9.49
CA SER A 185 17.46 -17.33 -9.68
C SER A 185 18.36 -18.22 -10.54
N THR A 186 18.03 -19.51 -10.70
CA THR A 186 18.84 -20.47 -11.46
C THR A 186 18.86 -20.24 -12.97
N GLU A 187 17.89 -19.51 -13.53
CA GLU A 187 17.80 -19.25 -14.98
C GLU A 187 18.45 -17.93 -15.44
N ILE A 188 18.90 -17.06 -14.52
CA ILE A 188 19.29 -15.67 -14.84
C ILE A 188 20.81 -15.50 -15.12
N SER A 189 21.60 -16.56 -14.97
CA SER A 189 23.06 -16.41 -14.90
C SER A 189 23.76 -16.01 -16.21
N ASP A 190 23.24 -16.33 -17.40
CA ASP A 190 24.09 -16.32 -18.60
C ASP A 190 23.74 -15.29 -19.70
N ALA A 191 22.66 -14.53 -19.57
CA ALA A 191 22.37 -13.47 -20.54
C ALA A 191 21.56 -12.34 -19.90
N ARG A 192 22.21 -11.44 -19.14
CA ARG A 192 21.56 -10.19 -18.71
C ARG A 192 21.27 -9.35 -19.94
N PRO A 193 20.00 -9.24 -20.37
CA PRO A 193 19.69 -8.35 -21.47
C PRO A 193 19.85 -6.92 -20.95
N THR A 194 20.51 -6.06 -21.70
CA THR A 194 20.69 -4.62 -21.41
C THR A 194 19.40 -3.81 -21.61
N TYR A 195 18.25 -4.32 -21.18
CA TYR A 195 17.00 -3.56 -21.22
C TYR A 195 16.95 -2.63 -20.00
N LYS A 196 16.96 -1.32 -20.26
CA LYS A 196 16.69 -0.31 -19.24
C LYS A 196 15.21 -0.31 -18.90
N CYS A 197 14.86 -0.49 -17.62
CA CYS A 197 13.49 -0.37 -17.15
C CYS A 197 12.96 1.06 -17.37
N PRO A 198 11.68 1.23 -17.76
CA PRO A 198 11.09 2.55 -17.93
C PRO A 198 10.97 3.21 -16.56
N THR A 199 11.43 4.45 -16.47
CA THR A 199 11.35 5.27 -15.26
C THR A 199 9.90 5.56 -14.88
N ALA A 200 9.64 5.84 -13.60
CA ALA A 200 8.31 6.21 -13.11
C ALA A 200 7.67 7.37 -13.91
N LYS A 201 8.49 8.34 -14.35
CA LYS A 201 8.05 9.48 -15.16
C LYS A 201 7.56 9.05 -16.54
N GLU A 202 8.25 8.11 -17.19
CA GLU A 202 7.85 7.57 -18.50
C GLU A 202 6.54 6.76 -18.38
N GLN A 203 6.39 5.97 -17.30
CA GLN A 203 5.17 5.21 -17.04
C GLN A 203 3.97 6.16 -16.82
N LEU A 204 4.10 7.17 -15.97
CA LEU A 204 3.06 8.19 -15.77
C LEU A 204 2.79 9.02 -17.03
N GLY A 205 3.83 9.32 -17.81
CA GLY A 205 3.70 9.99 -19.11
C GLY A 205 2.83 9.20 -20.09
N SER A 206 2.97 7.87 -20.11
CA SER A 206 2.12 7.01 -20.94
C SER A 206 0.64 7.10 -20.57
N PHE A 207 0.32 7.25 -19.28
CA PHE A 207 -1.07 7.45 -18.82
C PHE A 207 -1.63 8.78 -19.28
N ALA A 208 -0.82 9.84 -19.21
CA ALA A 208 -1.23 11.16 -19.69
C ALA A 208 -1.51 11.14 -21.21
N ILE A 209 -0.63 10.48 -21.98
CA ILE A 209 -0.79 10.35 -23.44
C ILE A 209 -2.06 9.56 -23.79
N VAL A 210 -2.28 8.39 -23.18
CA VAL A 210 -3.47 7.56 -23.44
C VAL A 210 -4.76 8.31 -23.07
N ASN A 211 -4.76 9.03 -21.95
CA ASN A 211 -5.89 9.88 -21.58
C ASN A 211 -6.11 11.04 -22.57
N GLY A 212 -5.04 11.66 -23.07
CA GLY A 212 -5.11 12.70 -24.10
C GLY A 212 -5.70 12.18 -25.41
N ILE A 213 -5.24 11.02 -25.88
CA ILE A 213 -5.79 10.35 -27.07
C ILE A 213 -7.28 10.02 -26.86
N THR A 214 -7.63 9.47 -25.70
CA THR A 214 -9.01 9.12 -25.35
C THR A 214 -9.91 10.37 -25.34
N LEU A 215 -9.41 11.50 -24.81
CA LEU A 215 -10.11 12.78 -24.81
C LEU A 215 -10.37 13.28 -26.24
N VAL A 216 -9.34 13.30 -27.10
CA VAL A 216 -9.47 13.72 -28.50
C VAL A 216 -10.43 12.79 -29.26
N ALA A 217 -10.30 11.48 -29.08
CA ALA A 217 -11.19 10.50 -29.68
C ALA A 217 -12.64 10.71 -29.20
N SER A 218 -12.85 11.02 -27.92
CA SER A 218 -14.18 11.31 -27.37
C SER A 218 -14.79 12.60 -27.93
N LEU A 219 -13.98 13.62 -28.23
CA LEU A 219 -14.44 14.85 -28.88
C LEU A 219 -14.93 14.58 -30.32
N ILE A 220 -14.15 13.79 -31.07
CA ILE A 220 -14.46 13.48 -32.48
C ILE A 220 -15.63 12.49 -32.56
N LEU A 221 -15.51 11.34 -31.88
CA LEU A 221 -16.47 10.25 -31.95
C LEU A 221 -17.73 10.53 -31.14
N GLY A 222 -17.65 11.39 -30.12
CA GLY A 222 -18.81 11.78 -29.32
C GLY A 222 -19.74 12.74 -30.04
N HIS A 223 -19.31 13.32 -31.17
CA HIS A 223 -20.16 14.17 -31.98
C HIS A 223 -21.25 13.35 -32.68
N ARG A 224 -22.51 13.73 -32.45
CA ARG A 224 -23.70 13.01 -32.94
C ARG A 224 -23.68 12.71 -34.44
N TRP A 225 -23.20 13.64 -35.26
CA TRP A 225 -23.11 13.44 -36.72
C TRP A 225 -22.14 12.32 -37.10
N VAL A 226 -21.01 12.22 -36.39
CA VAL A 226 -20.00 11.19 -36.62
C VAL A 226 -20.57 9.82 -36.24
N ILE A 227 -21.25 9.71 -35.08
CA ILE A 227 -21.93 8.46 -34.68
C ILE A 227 -23.01 8.07 -35.70
N LYS A 228 -23.83 9.02 -36.14
CA LYS A 228 -24.89 8.74 -37.13
C LYS A 228 -24.29 8.21 -38.44
N SER A 229 -23.16 8.77 -38.87
CA SER A 229 -22.45 8.33 -40.06
C SER A 229 -21.85 6.92 -39.87
N LEU A 230 -21.19 6.67 -38.73
CA LEU A 230 -20.53 5.38 -38.45
C LEU A 230 -21.53 4.24 -38.23
N THR A 231 -22.70 4.54 -37.68
CA THR A 231 -23.73 3.53 -37.37
C THR A 231 -24.79 3.39 -38.46
N CYS A 232 -24.51 3.89 -39.68
CA CYS A 232 -25.41 3.81 -40.83
C CYS A 232 -26.85 4.27 -40.49
N MET A 233 -26.96 5.35 -39.71
CA MET A 233 -28.22 5.94 -39.21
C MET A 233 -29.03 5.10 -38.20
N MET A 234 -28.54 3.94 -37.75
CA MET A 234 -29.23 3.13 -36.74
C MET A 234 -29.15 3.74 -35.34
N CYS A 235 -28.02 4.37 -34.99
CA CYS A 235 -27.82 5.04 -33.70
C CYS A 235 -27.75 6.56 -33.87
N GLY A 236 -28.22 7.31 -32.86
CA GLY A 236 -28.14 8.77 -32.84
C GLY A 236 -29.33 9.50 -33.50
N SER A 237 -30.43 8.80 -33.82
CA SER A 237 -31.69 9.48 -34.19
C SER A 237 -32.30 10.17 -32.96
N ARG A 238 -33.11 11.22 -33.17
CA ARG A 238 -33.67 12.03 -32.06
C ARG A 238 -34.70 11.24 -31.26
N GLU A 239 -35.34 10.27 -31.91
CA GLU A 239 -36.44 9.46 -31.38
C GLU A 239 -35.97 8.19 -30.67
N SER A 240 -34.84 7.57 -31.06
CA SER A 240 -34.30 6.39 -30.37
C SER A 240 -33.38 6.72 -29.19
N SER A 241 -33.08 8.01 -28.97
CA SER A 241 -31.97 8.47 -28.12
C SER A 241 -32.10 8.14 -26.63
N THR A 242 -33.29 7.84 -26.09
CA THR A 242 -33.53 7.87 -24.64
C THR A 242 -33.00 6.66 -23.87
N SER A 243 -32.66 5.54 -24.51
CA SER A 243 -32.15 4.34 -23.83
C SER A 243 -30.70 3.98 -24.20
N TRP A 244 -30.23 4.36 -25.40
CA TRP A 244 -28.91 3.94 -25.91
C TRP A 244 -27.72 4.52 -25.14
N TRP A 245 -27.88 5.64 -24.45
CA TRP A 245 -26.80 6.22 -23.63
C TRP A 245 -26.47 5.33 -22.42
N LEU A 246 -27.45 4.59 -21.88
CA LEU A 246 -27.22 3.61 -20.80
C LEU A 246 -26.36 2.45 -21.30
N LEU A 247 -26.75 1.85 -22.42
CA LEU A 247 -26.04 0.72 -23.01
C LEU A 247 -24.63 1.11 -23.46
N SER A 248 -24.46 2.30 -24.04
CA SER A 248 -23.13 2.78 -24.45
C SER A 248 -22.25 3.15 -23.24
N GLY A 249 -22.81 3.69 -22.16
CA GLY A 249 -22.08 3.91 -20.91
C GLY A 249 -21.61 2.60 -20.29
N ALA A 250 -22.51 1.62 -20.16
CA ALA A 250 -22.16 0.28 -19.68
C ALA A 250 -21.16 -0.43 -20.60
N GLY A 251 -21.33 -0.31 -21.93
CA GLY A 251 -20.41 -0.83 -22.93
C GLY A 251 -19.01 -0.21 -22.83
N SER A 252 -18.92 1.10 -22.63
CA SER A 252 -17.66 1.81 -22.42
C SER A 252 -16.93 1.34 -21.14
N ALA A 253 -17.67 1.17 -20.04
CA ALA A 253 -17.12 0.57 -18.83
C ALA A 253 -16.65 -0.88 -19.09
N ALA A 254 -17.46 -1.71 -19.76
CA ALA A 254 -17.11 -3.09 -20.08
C ALA A 254 -15.86 -3.19 -20.95
N LEU A 255 -15.70 -2.31 -21.95
CA LEU A 255 -14.49 -2.23 -22.78
C LEU A 255 -13.27 -1.84 -21.95
N SER A 256 -13.41 -0.87 -21.05
CA SER A 256 -12.33 -0.45 -20.15
C SER A 256 -11.90 -1.58 -19.20
N ILE A 257 -12.88 -2.29 -18.63
CA ILE A 257 -12.64 -3.46 -17.76
C ILE A 257 -11.99 -4.59 -18.55
N THR A 258 -12.43 -4.84 -19.78
CA THR A 258 -11.85 -5.85 -20.67
C THR A 258 -10.39 -5.51 -20.98
N GLY A 259 -10.07 -4.25 -21.28
CA GLY A 259 -8.69 -3.81 -21.46
C GLY A 259 -7.83 -4.04 -20.21
N ASN A 260 -8.38 -3.74 -19.03
CA ASN A 260 -7.70 -4.03 -17.75
C ASN A 260 -7.51 -5.54 -17.53
N ALA A 261 -8.48 -6.37 -17.90
CA ALA A 261 -8.41 -7.83 -17.80
C ALA A 261 -7.38 -8.43 -18.74
N LEU A 262 -7.29 -7.93 -19.98
CA LEU A 262 -6.26 -8.32 -20.93
C LEU A 262 -4.87 -7.98 -20.39
N ASN A 263 -4.66 -6.75 -19.89
CA ASN A 263 -3.40 -6.34 -19.26
C ASN A 263 -3.05 -7.24 -18.07
N ALA A 264 -4.03 -7.53 -17.19
CA ALA A 264 -3.84 -8.43 -16.06
C ALA A 264 -3.47 -9.86 -16.47
N GLY A 265 -4.10 -10.38 -17.53
CA GLY A 265 -3.80 -11.70 -18.09
C GLY A 265 -2.38 -11.77 -18.69
N LEU A 266 -1.94 -10.70 -19.34
CA LEU A 266 -0.56 -10.60 -19.86
C LEU A 266 0.47 -10.58 -18.73
N ILE A 267 0.21 -9.85 -17.66
CA ILE A 267 1.07 -9.83 -16.47
C ILE A 267 1.16 -11.23 -15.86
N LYS A 268 0.02 -11.90 -15.66
CA LYS A 268 -0.01 -13.24 -15.06
C LYS A 268 0.76 -14.29 -15.89
N ARG A 269 0.87 -14.10 -17.20
CA ARG A 269 1.65 -14.98 -18.09
C ARG A 269 3.16 -14.69 -18.10
N THR A 270 3.60 -13.63 -17.44
CA THR A 270 5.02 -13.28 -17.35
C THR A 270 5.69 -14.12 -16.25
N PRO A 271 6.83 -14.78 -16.51
CA PRO A 271 7.53 -15.59 -15.51
C PRO A 271 7.78 -14.82 -14.20
N GLY A 272 7.41 -15.43 -13.07
CA GLY A 272 7.48 -14.85 -11.71
C GLY A 272 6.22 -14.13 -11.24
N PHE A 273 5.25 -13.88 -12.13
CA PHE A 273 3.97 -13.21 -11.82
C PHE A 273 2.76 -14.15 -11.88
N GLU A 274 2.98 -15.46 -11.95
CA GLU A 274 1.93 -16.48 -12.15
C GLU A 274 0.94 -16.53 -10.98
N ASN A 275 1.44 -16.28 -9.76
CA ASN A 275 0.65 -16.32 -8.53
C ASN A 275 -0.20 -15.06 -8.30
N ILE A 276 -0.14 -14.07 -9.19
CA ILE A 276 -0.93 -12.86 -9.03
C ILE A 276 -2.40 -13.11 -9.37
N SER A 277 -3.27 -12.68 -8.46
CA SER A 277 -4.71 -12.64 -8.70
C SER A 277 -5.06 -11.61 -9.79
N VAL A 278 -5.61 -12.10 -10.90
CA VAL A 278 -6.07 -11.30 -12.03
C VAL A 278 -7.14 -10.29 -11.60
N SER A 279 -8.04 -10.67 -10.69
CA SER A 279 -9.10 -9.77 -10.22
C SER A 279 -8.53 -8.57 -9.45
N ASN A 280 -7.54 -8.79 -8.59
CA ASN A 280 -6.86 -7.70 -7.89
C ASN A 280 -6.16 -6.73 -8.86
N LEU A 281 -5.54 -7.25 -9.92
CA LEU A 281 -4.95 -6.41 -10.97
C LEU A 281 -6.03 -5.62 -11.71
N ILE A 282 -7.14 -6.23 -12.10
CA ILE A 282 -8.25 -5.52 -12.77
C ILE A 282 -8.75 -4.36 -11.91
N LEU A 283 -8.93 -4.59 -10.61
CA LEU A 283 -9.39 -3.57 -9.66
C LEU A 283 -8.35 -2.46 -9.47
N LEU A 284 -7.06 -2.81 -9.34
CA LEU A 284 -5.96 -1.84 -9.32
C LEU A 284 -5.96 -0.96 -10.57
N TRP A 285 -6.00 -1.58 -11.76
CA TRP A 285 -6.02 -0.86 -13.04
C TRP A 285 -7.26 0.00 -13.24
N SER A 286 -8.37 -0.33 -12.55
CA SER A 286 -9.60 0.47 -12.55
C SER A 286 -9.45 1.75 -11.74
N ALA A 287 -8.51 1.81 -10.79
CA ALA A 287 -8.16 3.00 -10.02
C ALA A 287 -7.24 3.98 -10.76
N ARG A 288 -6.91 3.73 -12.03
CA ARG A 288 -6.15 4.67 -12.85
C ARG A 288 -6.88 6.00 -13.04
N PRO A 289 -6.16 7.13 -13.05
CA PRO A 289 -6.75 8.41 -13.38
C PRO A 289 -7.27 8.39 -14.82
N ARG A 290 -8.53 8.77 -14.99
CA ARG A 290 -9.21 8.85 -16.30
C ARG A 290 -9.81 10.23 -16.51
N LEU A 291 -9.86 10.65 -17.76
CA LEU A 291 -10.52 11.91 -18.18
C LEU A 291 -11.94 11.69 -18.72
N ALA A 292 -12.58 10.55 -18.44
CA ALA A 292 -13.93 10.25 -18.96
C ALA A 292 -14.98 11.28 -18.51
N TRP A 293 -14.81 11.88 -17.33
CA TRP A 293 -15.67 12.96 -16.81
C TRP A 293 -15.74 14.19 -17.72
N THR A 294 -14.76 14.41 -18.61
CA THR A 294 -14.80 15.50 -19.59
C THR A 294 -15.99 15.41 -20.54
N GLY A 295 -16.55 14.21 -20.76
CA GLY A 295 -17.81 14.04 -21.50
C GLY A 295 -18.97 14.77 -20.84
N ALA A 296 -19.03 14.81 -19.50
CA ALA A 296 -20.06 15.55 -18.77
C ALA A 296 -19.90 17.07 -18.96
N LEU A 297 -18.66 17.58 -19.00
CA LEU A 297 -18.38 18.97 -19.32
C LEU A 297 -18.84 19.32 -20.75
N LEU A 298 -18.55 18.45 -21.72
CA LEU A 298 -18.99 18.63 -23.10
C LEU A 298 -20.52 18.63 -23.22
N ALA A 299 -21.20 17.77 -22.46
CA ALA A 299 -22.65 17.78 -22.38
C ALA A 299 -23.22 19.09 -21.79
N ALA A 300 -22.53 19.69 -20.81
CA ALA A 300 -22.93 20.99 -20.26
C ALA A 300 -22.71 22.13 -21.27
N VAL A 301 -21.61 22.12 -22.01
CA VAL A 301 -21.30 23.13 -23.04
C VAL A 301 -22.25 23.01 -24.25
N GLY A 302 -22.57 21.78 -24.68
CA GLY A 302 -23.47 21.52 -25.81
C GLY A 302 -24.94 21.29 -25.42
N ALA A 303 -25.37 21.79 -24.26
CA ALA A 303 -26.70 21.50 -23.72
C ALA A 303 -27.85 22.10 -24.54
N GLU A 304 -27.62 23.23 -25.22
CA GLU A 304 -28.65 23.91 -26.03
C GLU A 304 -29.07 23.05 -27.23
N ASP A 305 -28.10 22.52 -27.96
CA ASP A 305 -28.34 21.71 -29.16
C ASP A 305 -28.44 20.21 -28.88
N SER A 306 -28.19 19.80 -27.64
CA SER A 306 -28.14 18.40 -27.21
C SER A 306 -27.15 17.53 -28.01
N TYR A 307 -26.10 18.12 -28.59
CA TYR A 307 -25.13 17.38 -29.42
C TYR A 307 -24.33 16.35 -28.61
N TYR A 308 -24.03 16.67 -27.35
CA TYR A 308 -23.17 15.86 -26.47
C TYR A 308 -23.90 15.30 -25.24
N THR A 309 -25.22 15.50 -25.12
CA THR A 309 -25.96 15.08 -23.92
C THR A 309 -25.90 13.57 -23.71
N SER A 310 -26.06 12.77 -24.78
CA SER A 310 -25.92 11.32 -24.70
C SER A 310 -24.50 10.90 -24.32
N LEU A 311 -23.49 11.53 -24.92
CA LEU A 311 -22.07 11.30 -24.60
C LEU A 311 -21.80 11.55 -23.11
N GLY A 312 -22.19 12.70 -22.58
CA GLY A 312 -21.97 13.04 -21.18
C GLY A 312 -22.67 12.09 -20.22
N ALA A 313 -23.91 11.69 -20.53
CA ALA A 313 -24.65 10.71 -19.74
C ALA A 313 -23.95 9.34 -19.75
N SER A 314 -23.52 8.86 -20.92
CA SER A 314 -22.77 7.59 -21.06
C SER A 314 -21.43 7.62 -20.34
N CYS A 315 -20.67 8.71 -20.48
CA CYS A 315 -19.40 8.90 -19.77
C CYS A 315 -19.60 8.94 -18.25
N THR A 316 -20.68 9.55 -17.78
CA THR A 316 -21.03 9.61 -16.35
C THR A 316 -21.30 8.22 -15.78
N ILE A 317 -22.07 7.38 -16.50
CA ILE A 317 -22.30 5.99 -16.11
C ILE A 317 -21.00 5.20 -16.11
N ALA A 318 -20.23 5.30 -17.20
CA ALA A 318 -18.99 4.55 -17.34
C ALA A 318 -18.02 4.87 -16.21
N GLU A 319 -17.85 6.16 -15.91
CA GLU A 319 -16.99 6.61 -14.83
C GLU A 319 -17.55 6.20 -13.46
N GLY A 320 -18.87 6.24 -13.25
CA GLY A 320 -19.50 5.73 -12.04
C GLY A 320 -19.16 4.26 -11.76
N ILE A 321 -19.36 3.38 -12.75
CA ILE A 321 -19.03 1.94 -12.64
C ILE A 321 -17.54 1.76 -12.32
N LEU A 322 -16.67 2.45 -13.05
CA LEU A 322 -15.24 2.28 -12.89
C LEU A 322 -14.69 2.90 -11.60
N GLN A 323 -15.28 3.99 -11.09
CA GLN A 323 -14.98 4.56 -9.77
C GLN A 323 -15.45 3.63 -8.65
N THR A 324 -16.59 2.95 -8.81
CA THR A 324 -17.02 1.90 -7.86
C THR A 324 -16.02 0.74 -7.83
N MET A 325 -15.47 0.32 -8.96
CA MET A 325 -14.42 -0.70 -8.97
C MET A 325 -13.10 -0.20 -8.38
N ALA A 326 -12.72 1.04 -8.68
CA ALA A 326 -11.54 1.69 -8.12
C ALA A 326 -11.60 1.83 -6.59
N SER A 327 -12.79 2.14 -6.07
CA SER A 327 -13.03 2.36 -4.63
C SER A 327 -12.68 1.13 -3.81
N PHE A 328 -12.90 -0.08 -4.36
CA PHE A 328 -12.53 -1.31 -3.69
C PHE A 328 -11.02 -1.38 -3.44
N TYR A 329 -10.20 -1.10 -4.45
CA TYR A 329 -8.74 -1.18 -4.31
C TYR A 329 -8.16 -0.02 -3.47
N ILE A 330 -8.63 1.22 -3.72
CA ILE A 330 -8.23 2.39 -2.94
C ILE A 330 -8.64 2.22 -1.47
N GLY A 331 -9.87 1.75 -1.22
CA GLY A 331 -10.38 1.46 0.12
C GLY A 331 -9.61 0.35 0.82
N LYS A 332 -9.25 -0.73 0.11
CA LYS A 332 -8.35 -1.77 0.65
C LYS A 332 -6.99 -1.19 1.03
N THR A 333 -6.44 -0.29 0.21
CA THR A 333 -5.17 0.39 0.50
C THR A 333 -5.28 1.30 1.71
N ALA A 334 -6.39 2.03 1.86
CA ALA A 334 -6.65 2.86 3.04
C ALA A 334 -6.75 2.03 4.32
N HIS A 335 -7.52 0.93 4.26
CA HIS A 335 -7.70 0.01 5.36
C HIS A 335 -6.37 -0.63 5.80
N TRP A 336 -5.56 -1.03 4.83
CA TRP A 336 -4.21 -1.52 5.07
C TRP A 336 -3.35 -0.48 5.79
N ALA A 337 -3.30 0.75 5.25
CA ALA A 337 -2.54 1.85 5.84
C ALA A 337 -3.01 2.20 7.26
N TRP A 338 -4.31 2.06 7.52
CA TRP A 338 -4.91 2.28 8.83
C TRP A 338 -4.49 1.21 9.85
N ILE A 339 -4.70 -0.07 9.53
CA ILE A 339 -4.37 -1.20 10.43
C ILE A 339 -2.89 -1.14 10.84
N TYR A 340 -2.02 -0.86 9.88
CA TYR A 340 -0.58 -0.83 10.10
C TYR A 340 -0.03 0.51 10.57
N GLY A 341 -0.91 1.49 10.80
CA GLY A 341 -0.53 2.80 11.32
C GLY A 341 0.33 3.64 10.36
N TYR A 342 0.42 3.29 9.08
CA TYR A 342 1.17 4.06 8.08
C TYR A 342 0.63 5.47 7.84
N LEU A 343 -0.60 5.74 8.26
CA LEU A 343 -1.19 7.09 8.25
C LEU A 343 -0.73 7.96 9.43
N LYS A 344 -0.04 7.40 10.43
CA LYS A 344 0.48 8.15 11.58
C LYS A 344 1.72 8.94 11.16
N LYS A 345 1.85 10.18 11.66
CA LYS A 345 3.01 11.03 11.40
C LYS A 345 4.30 10.34 11.83
N GLY A 346 5.33 10.44 11.01
CA GLY A 346 6.65 9.88 11.28
C GLY A 346 6.79 8.40 10.95
N ARG A 347 5.69 7.66 10.76
CA ARG A 347 5.75 6.20 10.69
C ARG A 347 6.44 5.65 9.45
N LEU A 348 6.41 6.42 8.35
CA LEU A 348 7.01 6.04 7.08
C LEU A 348 8.41 6.62 6.89
N ASP A 349 8.93 7.43 7.81
CA ASP A 349 10.13 8.25 7.58
C ASP A 349 11.39 7.40 7.36
N ASP A 350 11.44 6.23 7.99
CA ASP A 350 12.62 5.36 8.05
C ASP A 350 12.58 4.19 7.06
N ILE A 351 11.53 4.14 6.22
CA ILE A 351 11.31 3.03 5.28
C ILE A 351 11.85 3.43 3.90
N PRO A 352 12.58 2.55 3.18
CA PRO A 352 12.92 2.80 1.78
C PRO A 352 11.68 3.15 0.96
N GLY A 353 11.79 4.18 0.13
CA GLY A 353 10.64 4.65 -0.65
C GLY A 353 9.57 5.41 0.17
N ALA A 354 9.87 5.80 1.41
CA ALA A 354 9.04 6.63 2.30
C ALA A 354 8.26 7.74 1.56
N HIS A 355 8.95 8.50 0.71
CA HIS A 355 8.36 9.61 -0.03
C HIS A 355 7.23 9.14 -0.95
N ASN A 356 7.46 8.07 -1.70
CA ASN A 356 6.49 7.50 -2.63
C ASN A 356 5.31 6.85 -1.88
N ALA A 357 5.59 6.17 -0.76
CA ALA A 357 4.55 5.62 0.11
C ALA A 357 3.64 6.72 0.70
N LYS A 358 4.23 7.82 1.18
CA LYS A 358 3.50 9.00 1.66
C LYS A 358 2.63 9.59 0.56
N MET A 359 3.15 9.75 -0.66
CA MET A 359 2.35 10.20 -1.80
C MET A 359 1.18 9.25 -2.11
N MET A 360 1.44 7.94 -2.11
CA MET A 360 0.42 6.92 -2.36
C MET A 360 -0.73 7.03 -1.35
N TYR A 361 -0.42 7.03 -0.05
CA TYR A 361 -1.43 7.12 1.01
C TYR A 361 -2.09 8.49 1.10
N ALA A 362 -1.37 9.58 0.82
CA ALA A 362 -1.97 10.90 0.70
C ALA A 362 -3.00 10.94 -0.44
N GLY A 363 -2.69 10.32 -1.58
CA GLY A 363 -3.63 10.17 -2.70
C GLY A 363 -4.88 9.37 -2.31
N VAL A 364 -4.71 8.28 -1.56
CA VAL A 364 -5.82 7.46 -1.03
C VAL A 364 -6.73 8.27 -0.11
N LEU A 365 -6.17 8.96 0.88
CA LEU A 365 -6.94 9.78 1.81
C LEU A 365 -7.65 10.93 1.10
N PHE A 366 -6.95 11.62 0.20
CA PHE A 366 -7.51 12.71 -0.59
C PHE A 366 -8.67 12.22 -1.47
N TRP A 367 -8.51 11.07 -2.13
CA TRP A 367 -9.58 10.45 -2.92
C TRP A 367 -10.80 10.10 -2.08
N LEU A 368 -10.62 9.50 -0.89
CA LEU A 368 -11.73 9.13 0.01
C LEU A 368 -12.52 10.36 0.51
N ILE A 369 -11.82 11.42 0.91
CA ILE A 369 -12.45 12.66 1.37
C ILE A 369 -13.24 13.30 0.21
N THR A 370 -12.63 13.37 -0.97
CA THR A 370 -13.22 14.05 -2.13
C THR A 370 -14.39 13.27 -2.72
N ILE A 371 -14.35 11.93 -2.75
CA ILE A 371 -15.48 11.12 -3.22
C ILE A 371 -16.66 11.18 -2.23
N ALA A 372 -16.38 11.20 -0.91
CA ALA A 372 -17.43 11.37 0.10
C ALA A 372 -18.10 12.75 -0.02
N PHE A 373 -17.31 13.81 -0.21
CA PHE A 373 -17.83 15.15 -0.49
C PHE A 373 -18.66 15.19 -1.78
N ALA A 374 -18.15 14.61 -2.87
CA ALA A 374 -18.89 14.52 -4.14
C ALA A 374 -20.24 13.83 -3.92
N PHE A 375 -20.26 12.69 -3.21
CA PHE A 375 -21.50 11.96 -2.92
C PHE A 375 -22.53 12.81 -2.16
N ILE A 376 -22.10 13.60 -1.17
CA ILE A 376 -22.99 14.52 -0.44
C ILE A 376 -23.56 15.59 -1.39
N VAL A 377 -22.71 16.21 -2.22
CA VAL A 377 -23.16 17.20 -3.22
C VAL A 377 -24.19 16.57 -4.17
N TRP A 378 -23.97 15.33 -4.60
CA TRP A 378 -24.91 14.59 -5.44
C TRP A 378 -26.25 14.36 -4.77
N LEU A 379 -26.26 13.92 -3.52
CA LEU A 379 -27.49 13.70 -2.77
C LEU A 379 -28.29 15.00 -2.61
N VAL A 380 -27.62 16.12 -2.34
CA VAL A 380 -28.26 17.44 -2.23
C VAL A 380 -28.84 17.88 -3.57
N LEU A 381 -28.09 17.73 -4.67
CA LEU A 381 -28.57 18.08 -6.02
C LEU A 381 -29.75 17.19 -6.45
N LEU A 382 -29.72 15.89 -6.15
CA LEU A 382 -30.83 14.97 -6.40
C LEU A 382 -32.06 15.37 -5.58
N CYS A 383 -31.91 15.66 -4.29
CA CYS A 383 -33.01 16.14 -3.45
C CYS A 383 -33.59 17.46 -3.99
N TYR A 384 -32.73 18.45 -4.28
CA TYR A 384 -33.13 19.74 -4.83
C TYR A 384 -33.91 19.59 -6.15
N THR A 385 -33.43 18.77 -7.08
CA THR A 385 -34.08 18.55 -8.38
C THR A 385 -35.41 17.81 -8.27
N THR A 386 -35.54 16.85 -7.36
CA THR A 386 -36.81 16.16 -7.10
C THR A 386 -37.85 17.08 -6.43
N CYS A 387 -37.42 18.00 -5.56
CA CYS A 387 -38.31 18.97 -4.92
C CYS A 387 -38.68 20.14 -5.87
N SER A 388 -37.77 20.53 -6.76
CA SER A 388 -37.96 21.63 -7.72
C SER A 388 -38.76 21.18 -8.94
N ARG A 389 -40.03 20.78 -8.73
CA ARG A 389 -40.96 20.28 -9.76
C ARG A 389 -41.28 21.24 -10.92
N LYS A 390 -40.72 22.45 -10.96
CA LYS A 390 -41.11 23.52 -11.88
C LYS A 390 -39.96 24.17 -12.65
N THR A 391 -38.74 23.64 -12.55
CA THR A 391 -37.57 24.24 -13.22
C THR A 391 -37.41 23.74 -14.65
N GLU A 392 -37.07 24.66 -15.56
CA GLU A 392 -36.73 24.37 -16.96
C GLU A 392 -35.62 23.32 -17.03
N GLY A 393 -35.88 22.17 -17.65
CA GLY A 393 -34.98 21.01 -17.66
C GLY A 393 -33.55 21.31 -18.14
N HIS A 394 -33.36 22.30 -19.01
CA HIS A 394 -32.03 22.71 -19.50
C HIS A 394 -31.13 23.28 -18.39
N ARG A 395 -31.66 24.13 -17.50
CA ARG A 395 -30.85 24.71 -16.40
C ARG A 395 -30.37 23.63 -15.46
N THR A 396 -31.21 22.64 -15.18
CA THR A 396 -30.87 21.50 -14.32
C THR A 396 -29.74 20.66 -14.90
N ILE A 397 -29.76 20.38 -16.22
CA ILE A 397 -28.69 19.62 -16.89
C ILE A 397 -27.34 20.36 -16.82
N ILE A 398 -27.34 21.67 -17.08
CA ILE A 398 -26.11 22.49 -17.02
C ILE A 398 -25.53 22.48 -15.60
N VAL A 399 -26.37 22.75 -14.59
CA VAL A 399 -25.94 22.74 -13.18
C VAL A 399 -25.39 21.37 -12.80
N PHE A 400 -26.08 20.29 -13.15
CA PHE A 400 -25.64 18.92 -12.87
C PHE A 400 -24.29 18.61 -13.54
N GLY A 401 -24.14 18.93 -14.83
CA GLY A 401 -22.90 18.67 -15.58
C GLY A 401 -21.69 19.47 -15.07
N VAL A 402 -21.90 20.74 -14.71
CA VAL A 402 -20.84 21.59 -14.13
C VAL A 402 -20.45 21.10 -12.74
N CYS A 403 -21.43 20.84 -11.85
CA CYS A 403 -21.17 20.26 -10.54
C CYS A 403 -20.50 18.88 -10.66
N PHE A 404 -20.87 18.07 -11.65
CA PHE A 404 -20.22 16.79 -11.93
C PHE A 404 -18.73 16.97 -12.19
N THR A 405 -18.45 17.86 -13.13
CA THR A 405 -17.11 18.12 -13.60
C THR A 405 -16.23 18.61 -12.45
N ILE A 406 -16.71 19.61 -11.70
CA ILE A 406 -15.97 20.19 -10.58
C ILE A 406 -15.70 19.15 -9.49
N THR A 407 -16.71 18.36 -9.12
CA THR A 407 -16.57 17.35 -8.06
C THR A 407 -15.69 16.17 -8.46
N MET A 408 -15.52 15.88 -9.75
CA MET A 408 -14.66 14.78 -10.26
C MET A 408 -13.19 15.17 -10.49
N ILE A 409 -12.87 16.47 -10.60
CA ILE A 409 -11.48 16.93 -10.71
C ILE A 409 -10.69 16.60 -9.43
N LEU A 410 -11.29 16.67 -8.25
CA LEU A 410 -10.59 16.39 -7.01
C LEU A 410 -10.24 14.89 -6.84
N PRO A 411 -11.18 13.94 -7.02
CA PRO A 411 -10.84 12.51 -7.08
C PRO A 411 -9.79 12.19 -8.14
N LEU A 412 -9.81 12.87 -9.30
CA LEU A 412 -8.78 12.70 -10.33
C LEU A 412 -7.37 13.01 -9.78
N VAL A 413 -7.21 14.12 -9.08
CA VAL A 413 -5.92 14.48 -8.44
C VAL A 413 -5.53 13.41 -7.40
N GLY A 414 -6.47 12.92 -6.61
CA GLY A 414 -6.24 11.81 -5.67
C GLY A 414 -5.74 10.54 -6.34
N GLN A 415 -6.34 10.16 -7.47
CA GLN A 415 -5.90 9.02 -8.28
C GLN A 415 -4.50 9.21 -8.87
N TRP A 416 -4.17 10.42 -9.35
CA TRP A 416 -2.82 10.72 -9.83
C TRP A 416 -1.78 10.65 -8.71
N LEU A 417 -2.05 11.21 -7.53
CA LEU A 417 -1.17 11.12 -6.37
C LEU A 417 -0.98 9.66 -5.94
N PHE A 418 -2.07 8.90 -5.87
CA PHE A 418 -2.06 7.48 -5.57
C PHE A 418 -1.16 6.71 -6.55
N TRP A 419 -1.34 6.89 -7.86
CA TRP A 419 -0.55 6.20 -8.87
C TRP A 419 0.90 6.66 -8.96
N ALA A 420 1.17 7.95 -8.77
CA ALA A 420 2.54 8.46 -8.74
C ALA A 420 3.33 7.87 -7.56
N GLY A 421 2.71 7.83 -6.37
CA GLY A 421 3.27 7.15 -5.22
C GLY A 421 3.40 5.64 -5.43
N PHE A 422 2.37 4.97 -5.95
CA PHE A 422 2.38 3.54 -6.19
C PHE A 422 3.48 3.13 -7.19
N ILE A 423 3.60 3.82 -8.33
CA ILE A 423 4.64 3.54 -9.34
C ILE A 423 6.03 3.89 -8.80
N GLY A 424 6.18 5.05 -8.15
CA GLY A 424 7.45 5.44 -7.56
C GLY A 424 7.93 4.45 -6.50
N LEU A 425 7.00 3.94 -5.69
CA LEU A 425 7.30 2.95 -4.66
C LEU A 425 7.60 1.58 -5.27
N ALA A 426 6.88 1.21 -6.33
CA ALA A 426 7.14 -0.04 -7.02
C ALA A 426 8.50 -0.06 -7.73
N GLY A 427 9.02 1.13 -8.09
CA GLY A 427 10.35 1.31 -8.67
C GLY A 427 10.60 0.40 -9.86
N ASP A 428 11.81 -0.14 -9.95
CA ASP A 428 12.19 -1.14 -10.96
C ASP A 428 11.68 -2.56 -10.63
N ARG A 429 11.14 -2.77 -9.42
CA ARG A 429 10.65 -4.09 -8.97
C ARG A 429 9.35 -4.49 -9.67
N LEU A 430 8.55 -3.53 -10.17
CA LEU A 430 7.39 -3.83 -11.04
C LEU A 430 7.78 -3.74 -12.52
N VAL A 431 8.10 -4.89 -13.10
CA VAL A 431 8.24 -5.08 -14.56
C VAL A 431 6.87 -5.03 -15.28
N LEU A 432 5.80 -4.73 -14.55
CA LEU A 432 4.40 -4.72 -14.99
C LEU A 432 4.18 -4.00 -16.34
N PHE A 433 4.93 -2.92 -16.60
CA PHE A 433 4.80 -2.09 -17.80
C PHE A 433 5.64 -2.55 -18.98
N LEU A 434 6.75 -3.26 -18.75
CA LEU A 434 7.54 -3.82 -19.85
C LEU A 434 6.79 -4.93 -20.58
N ALA A 435 5.99 -5.71 -19.85
CA ALA A 435 5.09 -6.70 -20.44
C ALA A 435 4.10 -6.02 -21.41
N GLN A 436 3.49 -4.91 -20.99
CA GLN A 436 2.52 -4.18 -21.80
C GLN A 436 3.13 -3.53 -23.05
N ARG A 437 4.35 -3.00 -22.96
CA ARG A 437 5.06 -2.44 -24.12
C ARG A 437 5.41 -3.54 -25.13
N ARG A 438 5.95 -4.68 -24.69
CA ARG A 438 6.27 -5.82 -25.58
C ARG A 438 5.03 -6.36 -26.29
N THR A 439 3.88 -6.40 -25.63
CA THR A 439 2.64 -6.86 -26.24
C THR A 439 2.05 -5.85 -27.19
N ALA A 440 2.10 -4.55 -26.90
CA ALA A 440 1.69 -3.52 -27.85
C ALA A 440 2.50 -3.61 -29.14
N THR A 441 3.83 -3.75 -29.05
CA THR A 441 4.68 -3.89 -30.23
C THR A 441 4.45 -5.21 -30.97
N ARG A 442 4.19 -6.32 -30.26
CA ARG A 442 3.85 -7.61 -30.90
C ARG A 442 2.47 -7.63 -31.55
N ILE A 443 1.48 -6.95 -30.97
CA ILE A 443 0.14 -6.83 -31.56
C ILE A 443 0.20 -5.94 -32.80
N GLU A 444 0.95 -4.84 -32.77
CA GLU A 444 1.17 -4.01 -33.95
C GLU A 444 1.93 -4.78 -35.06
N LEU A 445 2.99 -5.52 -34.72
CA LEU A 445 3.71 -6.35 -35.69
C LEU A 445 2.88 -7.52 -36.24
N GLY A 446 2.02 -8.11 -35.41
CA GLY A 446 1.12 -9.19 -35.81
C GLY A 446 -0.04 -8.72 -36.69
N ILE A 447 -0.55 -7.49 -36.47
CA ILE A 447 -1.56 -6.89 -37.35
C ILE A 447 -0.94 -6.46 -38.68
N VAL A 448 0.30 -5.97 -38.68
CA VAL A 448 1.02 -5.58 -39.92
C VAL A 448 1.46 -6.78 -40.76
N HIS A 449 1.64 -7.97 -40.18
CA HIS A 449 1.93 -9.20 -40.93
C HIS A 449 0.67 -10.02 -41.27
N GLY A 450 -0.49 -9.63 -40.74
CA GLY A 450 -1.78 -10.31 -40.96
C GLY A 450 -2.75 -9.55 -41.87
N ILE A 451 -2.34 -8.38 -42.38
CA ILE A 451 -2.97 -7.60 -43.45
C ILE A 451 -2.02 -7.67 -44.65
#